data_AF-A0A373PNG2-F1
#
_entry.id   AF-A0A373PNG2-F1
#
_cell.length_a   1.000
_cell.length_b   1.000
_cell.length_c   1.000
_cell.angle_alpha   90.00
_cell.angle_beta   90.00
_cell.angle_gamma   90.00
#
_symmetry.space_group_name_H-M   'P 1'
#
loop_
_entity.id
_entity.type
_entity.pdbx_description
1 polymer ?
#
loop_
_entity_poly.entity_id
_entity_poly.type
_entity_poly.pdbx_seq_one_letter_code
_entity_poly.pdbx_strand_id
1 'polypeptide(L)'
;MDKLIESLLNINIRKNEGYIFVKQEDIYVPIIKTVLSITKRSFYRLPLLEEVVLRLINENLQEIDELANVLGIDRKLLEVTLADLSVKDIIYCTTNRCTLLSKGKQALKDLRTVQRRKDTIKNIYLDPINKKIITDYDNYQFIDKVVYNNDKKLEADITVNNIEI
;
A
#
# COMPACT_ATOMS: atom_id res chain seq x y z
N MET A 1 -39.32 -47.54 -21.36
CA MET A 1 -38.25 -47.25 -20.39
C MET A 1 -37.07 -46.57 -21.09
N ASP A 2 -36.66 -47.02 -22.28
CA ASP A 2 -35.48 -46.46 -22.97
C ASP A 2 -35.62 -45.02 -23.47
N LYS A 3 -36.81 -44.60 -23.94
CA LYS A 3 -37.05 -43.22 -24.39
C LYS A 3 -36.92 -42.15 -23.30
N LEU A 4 -37.08 -42.52 -22.04
CA LEU A 4 -37.03 -41.60 -20.89
C LEU A 4 -35.59 -41.45 -20.38
N ILE A 5 -34.76 -42.48 -20.58
CA ILE A 5 -33.32 -42.46 -20.30
C ILE A 5 -32.60 -41.64 -21.39
N GLU A 6 -32.99 -41.79 -22.66
CA GLU A 6 -32.45 -40.97 -23.77
C GLU A 6 -32.79 -39.48 -23.63
N SER A 7 -34.01 -39.14 -23.19
CA SER A 7 -34.40 -37.74 -22.98
C SER A 7 -33.66 -37.10 -21.81
N LEU A 8 -33.35 -37.84 -20.74
CA LEU A 8 -32.54 -37.37 -19.61
C LEU A 8 -31.06 -37.17 -19.97
N LEU A 9 -30.52 -38.01 -20.86
CA LEU A 9 -29.15 -37.87 -21.38
C LEU A 9 -28.96 -36.59 -22.22
N ASN A 10 -29.99 -36.15 -22.95
CA ASN A 10 -29.95 -34.93 -23.76
C ASN A 10 -30.10 -33.62 -22.97
N ILE A 11 -30.61 -33.68 -21.73
CA ILE A 11 -30.92 -32.47 -20.96
C ILE A 11 -29.69 -31.90 -20.25
N ASN A 12 -28.71 -32.73 -19.86
CA ASN A 12 -27.65 -32.26 -18.96
C ASN A 12 -26.24 -32.12 -19.55
N ILE A 13 -25.95 -32.73 -20.71
CA ILE A 13 -24.62 -32.61 -21.32
C ILE A 13 -24.79 -32.54 -22.84
N ARG A 14 -24.56 -31.36 -23.42
CA ARG A 14 -24.54 -31.22 -24.88
C ARG A 14 -23.37 -32.06 -25.42
N LYS A 15 -23.68 -33.13 -26.13
CA LYS A 15 -22.66 -33.94 -26.81
C LYS A 15 -22.02 -33.09 -27.92
N ASN A 16 -20.72 -32.86 -27.83
CA ASN A 16 -19.94 -32.35 -28.97
C ASN A 16 -19.76 -33.49 -29.97
N GLU A 17 -20.68 -33.61 -30.92
CA GLU A 17 -20.61 -34.62 -31.98
C GLU A 17 -19.29 -34.45 -32.77
N GLY A 18 -18.56 -35.57 -32.94
CA GLY A 18 -17.25 -35.62 -33.61
C GLY A 18 -16.04 -35.60 -32.67
N TYR A 19 -16.23 -35.42 -31.36
CA TYR A 19 -15.13 -35.42 -30.38
C TYR A 19 -15.20 -36.66 -29.49
N ILE A 20 -14.05 -37.34 -29.33
CA ILE A 20 -13.89 -38.45 -28.39
C ILE A 20 -13.26 -37.87 -27.12
N PHE A 21 -13.92 -38.05 -25.97
CA PHE A 21 -13.33 -37.69 -24.69
C PHE A 21 -12.18 -38.64 -24.37
N VAL A 22 -10.97 -38.10 -24.25
CA VAL A 22 -9.76 -38.88 -23.98
C VAL A 22 -9.45 -38.87 -22.48
N LYS A 23 -9.33 -37.68 -21.89
CA LYS A 23 -8.94 -37.51 -20.49
C LYS A 23 -9.32 -36.10 -20.00
N GLN A 24 -9.56 -35.98 -18.70
CA GLN A 24 -9.63 -34.70 -18.00
C GLN A 24 -8.42 -34.59 -17.07
N GLU A 25 -7.77 -33.43 -17.08
CA GLU A 25 -6.67 -33.09 -16.17
C GLU A 25 -6.93 -31.71 -15.57
N ASP A 26 -6.62 -31.56 -14.29
CA ASP A 26 -6.74 -30.29 -13.60
C ASP A 26 -5.46 -29.48 -13.78
N ILE A 27 -5.59 -28.28 -14.34
CA ILE A 27 -4.48 -27.35 -14.51
C ILE A 27 -4.59 -26.27 -13.44
N TYR A 28 -3.52 -26.10 -12.66
CA TYR A 28 -3.46 -25.07 -11.62
C TYR A 28 -2.62 -23.87 -12.11
N VAL A 29 -3.11 -22.66 -11.82
CA VAL A 29 -2.39 -21.42 -12.07
C VAL A 29 -1.64 -20.98 -10.80
N PRO A 30 -0.33 -20.71 -10.87
CA PRO A 30 0.42 -20.26 -9.70
C PRO A 30 0.08 -18.80 -9.34
N ILE A 31 -0.49 -18.59 -8.16
CA ILE A 31 -0.68 -17.25 -7.56
C ILE A 31 0.39 -17.06 -6.47
N ILE A 32 1.18 -16.00 -6.59
CA ILE A 32 2.27 -15.71 -5.66
C ILE A 32 1.77 -14.77 -4.57
N LYS A 33 1.89 -15.20 -3.30
CA LYS A 33 1.64 -14.34 -2.14
C LYS A 33 2.95 -13.71 -1.67
N THR A 34 2.99 -12.39 -1.59
CA THR A 34 4.19 -11.64 -1.18
C THR A 34 3.90 -10.58 -0.12
N VAL A 35 4.98 -10.10 0.51
CA VAL A 35 4.99 -9.00 1.47
C VAL A 35 5.87 -7.90 0.91
N LEU A 36 5.30 -6.71 0.71
CA LEU A 36 6.06 -5.56 0.22
C LEU A 36 6.53 -4.69 1.38
N SER A 37 7.84 -4.44 1.42
CA SER A 37 8.43 -3.41 2.27
C SER A 37 8.37 -2.08 1.54
N ILE A 38 7.58 -1.15 2.06
CA ILE A 38 7.33 0.15 1.43
C ILE A 38 7.76 1.28 2.35
N THR A 39 8.06 2.44 1.76
CA THR A 39 8.32 3.67 2.51
C THR A 39 7.16 4.63 2.29
N LYS A 40 6.34 4.84 3.32
CA LYS A 40 5.21 5.77 3.26
C LYS A 40 5.62 7.14 3.81
N ARG A 41 5.05 8.19 3.22
CA ARG A 41 5.10 9.55 3.77
C ARG A 41 3.94 9.69 4.77
N SER A 42 4.23 9.58 6.07
CA SER A 42 3.23 9.74 7.13
C SER A 42 3.30 11.14 7.72
N PHE A 43 2.13 11.75 7.92
CA PHE A 43 1.98 13.04 8.57
C PHE A 43 1.73 12.82 10.07
N TYR A 44 2.62 13.29 10.92
CA TYR A 44 2.42 13.30 12.37
C TYR A 44 2.06 14.70 12.84
N ARG A 45 1.20 14.79 13.87
CA ARG A 45 1.02 16.04 14.61
C ARG A 45 2.25 16.26 15.48
N LEU A 46 2.72 17.51 15.54
CA LEU A 46 3.78 17.90 16.48
C LEU A 46 3.31 17.61 17.91
N PRO A 47 4.15 17.02 18.78
CA PRO A 47 3.88 16.96 20.21
C PRO A 47 3.61 18.37 20.77
N LEU A 48 2.73 18.47 21.76
CA LEU A 48 2.32 19.76 22.35
C LEU A 48 3.53 20.59 22.80
N LEU A 49 4.51 19.96 23.46
CA LEU A 49 5.71 20.63 23.91
C LEU A 49 6.55 21.18 22.75
N GLU A 50 6.76 20.40 21.70
CA GLU A 50 7.47 20.85 20.49
C GLU A 50 6.73 22.03 19.84
N GLU A 51 5.39 21.96 19.72
CA GLU A 51 4.58 23.03 19.14
C GLU A 51 4.70 24.34 19.93
N VAL A 52 4.55 24.27 21.26
CA VAL A 52 4.62 25.46 22.11
C VAL A 52 6.03 26.06 22.08
N VAL A 53 7.08 25.26 22.15
CA VAL A 53 8.48 25.72 22.02
C VAL A 53 8.69 26.43 20.69
N LEU A 54 8.24 25.85 19.57
CA LEU A 54 8.37 26.47 18.26
C LEU A 54 7.58 27.77 18.15
N ARG A 55 6.41 27.84 18.78
CA ARG A 55 5.58 29.06 18.84
C ARG A 55 6.28 30.17 19.63
N LEU A 56 6.86 29.85 20.78
CA LEU A 56 7.61 30.82 21.60
C LEU A 56 8.84 31.36 20.86
N ILE A 57 9.59 30.48 20.17
CA ILE A 57 10.73 30.91 19.34
C ILE A 57 10.24 31.81 18.17
N ASN A 58 9.07 31.54 17.61
CA ASN A 58 8.48 32.38 16.56
C ASN A 58 8.08 33.78 17.06
N GLU A 59 7.70 33.90 18.34
CA GLU A 59 7.42 35.19 19.01
C GLU A 59 8.70 35.91 19.51
N ASN A 60 9.88 35.46 19.06
CA ASN A 60 11.22 36.01 19.38
C ASN A 60 11.78 35.69 20.77
N LEU A 61 11.23 34.71 21.51
CA LEU A 61 11.87 34.18 22.71
C LEU A 61 12.98 33.20 22.31
N GLN A 62 14.21 33.72 22.27
CA GLN A 62 15.37 32.99 21.76
C GLN A 62 16.24 32.40 22.86
N GLU A 63 16.14 32.86 24.10
CA GLU A 63 16.97 32.39 25.21
C GLU A 63 16.40 31.12 25.85
N ILE A 64 17.26 30.12 26.03
CA ILE A 64 16.84 28.80 26.55
C ILE A 64 16.37 28.91 28.01
N ASP A 65 17.06 29.72 28.80
CA ASP A 65 16.71 29.95 30.22
C ASP A 65 15.35 30.66 30.35
N GLU A 66 15.06 31.63 29.49
CA GLU A 66 13.73 32.28 29.45
C GLU A 66 12.63 31.32 29.01
N LEU A 67 12.90 30.48 28.00
CA LEU A 67 11.96 29.45 27.55
C LEU A 67 11.63 28.46 28.68
N ALA A 68 12.63 28.01 29.42
CA ALA A 68 12.43 27.12 30.55
C ALA A 68 11.57 27.77 31.65
N ASN A 69 11.83 29.04 31.96
CA ASN A 69 11.07 29.81 32.94
C ASN A 69 9.61 30.02 32.53
N VAL A 70 9.36 30.37 31.25
CA VAL A 70 7.99 30.59 30.74
C VAL A 70 7.19 29.29 30.66
N LEU A 71 7.85 28.19 30.29
CA LEU A 71 7.21 26.88 30.20
C LEU A 71 7.02 26.24 31.59
N GLY A 72 7.78 26.66 32.60
CA GLY A 72 7.77 26.06 33.94
C GLY A 72 8.31 24.62 33.94
N ILE A 73 9.25 24.31 33.03
CA ILE A 73 9.81 22.97 32.82
C ILE A 73 11.28 22.96 33.22
N ASP A 74 11.78 21.84 33.74
CA ASP A 74 13.20 21.65 34.01
C ASP A 74 14.04 21.83 32.73
N ARG A 75 15.11 22.62 32.84
CA ARG A 75 16.05 22.91 31.75
C ARG A 75 16.56 21.64 31.08
N LYS A 76 16.81 20.57 31.85
CA LYS A 76 17.26 19.29 31.31
C LYS A 76 16.25 18.67 30.33
N LEU A 77 14.96 18.76 30.64
CA LEU A 77 13.92 18.22 29.77
C LEU A 77 13.79 19.07 28.49
N LEU A 78 13.88 20.39 28.64
CA LEU A 78 13.86 21.31 27.49
C LEU A 78 15.04 21.05 26.56
N GLU A 79 16.26 20.89 27.07
CA GLU A 79 17.46 20.60 26.28
C GLU A 79 17.34 19.30 25.47
N VAL A 80 16.73 18.24 26.03
CA VAL A 80 16.44 17.00 25.29
C VAL A 80 15.50 17.27 24.12
N THR A 81 14.42 18.02 24.33
CA THR A 81 13.48 18.35 23.25
C THR A 81 14.08 19.27 22.18
N LEU A 82 14.93 20.23 22.58
CA LEU A 82 15.65 21.09 21.64
C LEU A 82 16.66 20.29 20.80
N ALA A 83 17.35 19.32 21.41
CA ALA A 83 18.23 18.42 20.69
C ALA A 83 17.47 17.60 19.63
N ASP A 84 16.32 17.03 20.00
CA ASP A 84 15.46 16.29 19.06
C ASP A 84 14.95 17.16 17.91
N LEU A 85 14.57 18.42 18.19
CA LEU A 85 14.15 19.39 17.18
C LEU A 85 15.32 19.83 16.28
N SER A 86 16.54 19.89 16.81
CA SER A 86 17.74 20.20 16.04
C SER A 86 18.10 19.07 15.08
N VAL A 87 18.02 17.81 15.51
CA VAL A 87 18.23 16.62 14.65
C VAL A 87 17.24 16.57 13.49
N LYS A 88 16.02 17.08 13.69
CA LYS A 88 14.98 17.15 12.65
C LYS A 88 15.16 18.34 11.69
N ASP A 89 16.23 19.14 11.81
CA ASP A 89 16.46 20.41 11.10
C ASP A 89 15.32 21.43 11.26
N ILE A 90 14.61 21.41 12.39
CA ILE A 90 13.48 22.33 12.66
C ILE A 90 13.99 23.62 13.31
N ILE A 91 14.97 23.51 14.20
CA ILE A 91 15.61 24.63 14.89
C ILE A 91 17.13 24.56 14.78
N TYR A 92 17.77 25.72 14.88
CA TYR A 92 19.20 25.86 15.02
C TYR A 92 19.52 26.37 16.43
N CYS A 93 20.29 25.59 17.20
CA CYS A 93 20.64 25.91 18.57
C CYS A 93 22.13 26.29 18.65
N THR A 94 22.40 27.46 19.23
CA THR A 94 23.71 27.89 19.71
C THR A 94 23.74 27.69 21.24
N THR A 95 24.88 27.97 21.90
CA THR A 95 25.12 27.73 23.33
C THR A 95 24.04 28.22 24.29
N ASN A 96 23.34 29.31 23.97
CA ASN A 96 22.20 29.80 24.77
C ASN A 96 21.03 30.36 23.94
N ARG A 97 21.08 30.22 22.61
CA ARG A 97 20.08 30.83 21.72
C ARG A 97 19.52 29.80 20.76
N CYS A 98 18.23 29.86 20.51
CA CYS A 98 17.55 29.02 19.52
C CYS A 98 16.92 29.89 18.43
N THR A 99 17.11 29.49 17.17
CA THR A 99 16.50 30.14 16.02
C THR A 99 15.71 29.14 15.18
N LEU A 100 14.59 29.60 14.63
CA LEU A 100 13.70 28.75 13.85
C LEU A 100 14.16 28.70 12.38
N LEU A 101 14.34 27.48 11.86
CA LEU A 101 14.70 27.25 10.46
C LEU A 101 13.46 27.35 9.54
N SER A 102 13.68 27.39 8.23
CA SER A 102 12.60 27.43 7.22
C SER A 102 11.66 26.22 7.32
N LYS A 103 12.21 25.02 7.56
CA LYS A 103 11.43 23.79 7.82
C LYS A 103 10.56 23.93 9.08
N GLY A 104 11.08 24.56 10.15
CA GLY A 104 10.32 24.80 11.38
C GLY A 104 9.18 25.79 11.19
N LYS A 105 9.38 26.86 10.41
CA LYS A 105 8.30 27.79 10.03
C LYS A 105 7.19 27.10 9.24
N GLN A 106 7.54 26.18 8.35
CA GLN A 106 6.55 25.38 7.61
C GLN A 106 5.83 24.39 8.53
N ALA A 107 6.57 23.69 9.40
CA ALA A 107 6.00 22.76 10.37
C ALA A 107 5.00 23.42 11.34
N LEU A 108 5.29 24.66 11.77
CA LEU A 108 4.38 25.45 12.60
C LEU A 108 3.09 25.83 11.86
N LYS A 109 3.20 26.21 10.57
CA LYS A 109 2.04 26.57 9.73
C LYS A 109 1.14 25.39 9.43
N ASP A 110 1.73 24.25 9.11
CA ASP A 110 0.99 23.05 8.71
C ASP A 110 0.53 22.22 9.93
N LEU A 111 1.03 22.54 11.14
CA LEU A 111 0.90 21.77 12.40
C LEU A 111 1.19 20.27 12.24
N ARG A 112 1.92 19.91 11.19
CA ARG A 112 2.17 18.54 10.76
C ARG A 112 3.60 18.41 10.29
N THR A 113 4.32 17.47 10.86
CA THR A 113 5.65 17.07 10.40
C THR A 113 5.53 15.89 9.46
N VAL A 114 6.25 15.97 8.36
CA VAL A 114 6.35 14.90 7.38
C VAL A 114 7.53 14.01 7.76
N GLN A 115 7.25 12.75 8.09
CA GLN A 115 8.29 11.74 8.26
C GLN A 115 8.11 10.57 7.29
N ARG A 116 9.25 10.07 6.80
CA ARG A 116 9.30 8.84 6.01
C ARG A 116 9.32 7.67 6.97
N ARG A 117 8.32 6.79 6.92
CA ARG A 117 8.25 5.58 7.73
C ARG A 117 8.31 4.34 6.86
N LYS A 118 9.16 3.39 7.24
CA LYS A 118 9.15 2.04 6.67
C LYS A 118 7.91 1.32 7.19
N ASP A 119 7.15 0.75 6.28
CA ASP A 119 5.92 0.00 6.55
C ASP A 119 5.92 -1.27 5.71
N THR A 120 5.16 -2.27 6.13
CA THR A 120 5.05 -3.56 5.42
C THR A 120 3.60 -3.79 5.02
N ILE A 121 3.33 -3.88 3.72
CA ILE A 121 2.03 -4.34 3.24
C ILE A 121 2.10 -5.85 3.10
N LYS A 122 1.27 -6.54 3.87
CA LYS A 122 1.11 -7.99 3.82
C LYS A 122 -0.04 -8.35 2.87
N ASN A 123 -0.07 -9.61 2.43
CA ASN A 123 -1.15 -10.18 1.63
C ASN A 123 -1.32 -9.53 0.25
N ILE A 124 -0.22 -9.27 -0.43
CA ILE A 124 -0.27 -8.88 -1.85
C ILE A 124 -0.18 -10.15 -2.68
N TYR A 125 -1.15 -10.34 -3.56
CA TYR A 125 -1.22 -11.48 -4.45
C TYR A 125 -0.83 -11.03 -5.87
N LEU A 126 -0.01 -11.84 -6.53
CA LEU A 126 0.49 -11.56 -7.87
C LEU A 126 0.11 -12.71 -8.78
N ASP A 127 -0.46 -12.34 -9.92
CA ASP A 127 -0.68 -13.23 -11.05
C ASP A 127 0.45 -13.00 -12.07
N PRO A 128 1.43 -13.90 -12.15
CA PRO A 128 2.55 -13.78 -13.07
C PRO A 128 2.13 -13.97 -14.54
N ILE A 129 1.03 -14.69 -14.80
CA ILE A 129 0.56 -14.99 -16.15
C ILE A 129 -0.06 -13.74 -16.76
N ASN A 130 -1.01 -13.11 -16.05
CA ASN A 130 -1.67 -11.90 -16.55
C ASN A 130 -0.93 -10.59 -16.16
N LYS A 131 0.19 -10.69 -15.43
CA LYS A 131 0.96 -9.55 -14.91
C LYS A 131 0.10 -8.59 -14.06
N LYS A 132 -0.81 -9.13 -13.26
CA LYS A 132 -1.76 -8.36 -12.44
C LYS A 132 -1.43 -8.46 -10.96
N ILE A 133 -1.57 -7.32 -10.26
CA ILE A 133 -1.55 -7.26 -8.81
C ILE A 133 -3.00 -7.41 -8.34
N ILE A 134 -3.24 -8.44 -7.54
CA ILE A 134 -4.56 -8.77 -6.99
C ILE A 134 -4.63 -8.17 -5.59
N THR A 135 -5.51 -7.20 -5.40
CA THR A 135 -5.78 -6.57 -4.11
C THR A 135 -6.80 -7.35 -3.29
N ASP A 136 -7.84 -7.89 -3.94
CA ASP A 136 -8.90 -8.68 -3.31
C ASP A 136 -8.83 -10.12 -3.83
N TYR A 137 -8.22 -11.00 -3.03
CA TYR A 137 -8.08 -12.42 -3.39
C TYR A 137 -9.43 -13.12 -3.57
N ASP A 138 -10.39 -12.83 -2.69
CA ASP A 138 -11.69 -13.52 -2.66
C ASP A 138 -12.54 -13.25 -3.92
N ASN A 139 -12.30 -12.12 -4.60
CA ASN A 139 -13.02 -11.73 -5.81
C ASN A 139 -12.22 -12.04 -7.10
N TYR A 140 -11.02 -12.63 -6.98
CA TYR A 140 -10.20 -12.92 -8.14
C TYR A 140 -10.70 -14.17 -8.86
N GLN A 141 -11.40 -13.96 -9.98
CA GLN A 141 -11.76 -15.02 -10.91
C GLN A 141 -10.81 -15.00 -12.10
N PHE A 142 -10.17 -16.15 -12.36
CA PHE A 142 -9.53 -16.38 -13.63
C PHE A 142 -10.64 -16.45 -14.68
N ILE A 143 -10.72 -15.45 -15.56
CA ILE A 143 -11.71 -15.47 -16.64
C ILE A 143 -11.22 -16.52 -17.61
N ASP A 144 -11.76 -17.72 -17.47
CA ASP A 144 -11.65 -18.79 -18.45
C ASP A 144 -12.47 -18.35 -19.67
N LYS A 145 -11.91 -17.49 -20.52
CA LYS A 145 -12.49 -17.19 -21.83
C LYS A 145 -12.27 -18.42 -22.70
N VAL A 146 -13.03 -19.45 -22.41
CA VAL A 146 -13.29 -20.51 -23.36
C VAL A 146 -14.00 -19.84 -24.53
N VAL A 147 -13.29 -19.64 -25.63
CA VAL A 147 -13.86 -19.05 -26.83
C VAL A 147 -14.79 -20.10 -27.43
N TYR A 148 -16.09 -19.89 -27.22
CA TYR A 148 -17.11 -20.63 -27.90
C TYR A 148 -17.34 -19.97 -29.26
N ASN A 149 -17.31 -20.77 -30.31
CA ASN A 149 -17.74 -20.34 -31.62
C ASN A 149 -19.22 -19.93 -31.58
N ASN A 150 -19.72 -19.21 -32.60
CA ASN A 150 -21.13 -18.79 -32.68
C ASN A 150 -22.12 -19.97 -32.51
N ASP A 151 -21.68 -21.20 -32.79
CA ASP A 151 -22.43 -22.45 -32.60
C ASP A 151 -22.29 -23.10 -31.20
N LYS A 152 -21.72 -22.39 -30.22
CA LYS A 152 -21.45 -22.87 -28.85
C LYS A 152 -20.53 -24.10 -28.77
N LYS A 153 -19.74 -24.35 -29.81
CA LYS A 153 -18.65 -25.35 -29.82
C LYS A 153 -17.35 -24.68 -29.36
N LEU A 154 -16.51 -25.43 -28.65
CA LEU A 154 -15.15 -25.00 -28.29
C LEU A 154 -14.33 -24.74 -29.57
N GLU A 155 -13.80 -23.54 -29.74
CA GLU A 155 -12.77 -23.32 -30.76
C GLU A 155 -11.47 -23.99 -30.32
N ALA A 156 -10.93 -24.88 -31.16
CA ALA A 156 -9.67 -25.58 -30.91
C ALA A 156 -8.44 -24.66 -31.12
N ASP A 157 -8.63 -23.53 -31.82
CA ASP A 157 -7.56 -22.59 -32.12
C ASP A 157 -7.47 -21.51 -31.03
N ILE A 158 -6.67 -21.80 -30.00
CA ILE A 158 -6.17 -20.74 -29.13
C ILE A 158 -5.15 -19.96 -29.96
N THR A 159 -5.55 -18.80 -30.49
CA THR A 159 -4.60 -17.87 -31.08
C THR A 159 -3.67 -17.36 -29.98
N VAL A 160 -2.52 -18.03 -29.84
CA VAL A 160 -1.40 -17.49 -29.07
C VAL A 160 -0.89 -16.32 -29.90
N ASN A 161 -1.40 -15.13 -29.64
CA ASN A 161 -0.79 -13.91 -30.18
C ASN A 161 0.67 -13.95 -29.76
N ASN A 162 1.56 -14.06 -30.75
CA ASN A 162 2.99 -14.05 -30.60
C ASN A 162 3.40 -13.03 -29.54
N ILE A 163 3.82 -13.54 -28.38
CA ILE A 163 4.55 -12.73 -27.42
C ILE A 163 5.92 -12.57 -28.07
N GLU A 164 6.10 -11.47 -28.80
CA GLU A 164 7.43 -11.01 -29.19
C GLU A 164 8.26 -10.86 -27.91
N ILE A 165 9.37 -11.59 -27.87
CA ILE A 165 10.37 -11.60 -26.80
C ILE A 165 11.13 -10.28 -26.79
#